data_AF-A0A4Q5XL32-F1
#
_entry.id   AF-A0A4Q5XL32-F1
#
_cell.length_a   1.000
_cell.length_b   1.000
_cell.length_c   1.000
_cell.angle_alpha   90.00
_cell.angle_beta   90.00
_cell.angle_gamma   90.00
#
_symmetry.space_group_name_H-M   'P 1'
#
loop_
_entity.id
_entity.type
_entity.pdbx_description
1 polymer ?
#
loop_
_entity_poly.entity_id
_entity_poly.type
_entity_poly.pdbx_seq_one_letter_code
_entity_poly.pdbx_strand_id
1 'polypeptide(L)'
;MCVNTDEDAKNCGSCGKACANQQECNGGKCECTGDLELCSNACVNTETDEKNCGSCGKACSSGQTCEGGECTGGNTTPTTGCSTITEFGTVSSTIVVKNGQTYDGQCKRFRADPDKLGDGSQAEGQKPVFIVENGGKLINVVLGAPAADGIHTKGSVTLENITWEDIGEDAMTIKESGTVILNGGSAKNGEDKVFQINAVATFRISNFKAQKAGKFIRQNGGTTYKTQVFIDKCDISDMDEAIFRTDSSTSTVSMTNTRYHNIGDSLFIGVSSGNITQSNNTSY
;
A
#
# COMPACT_ATOMS: atom_id res chain seq x y z
N MET A 1 60.55 14.48 17.72
CA MET A 1 59.42 15.42 17.69
C MET A 1 58.55 15.10 18.89
N CYS A 2 58.26 16.07 19.76
CA CYS A 2 57.34 15.89 20.87
C CYS A 2 55.97 16.41 20.44
N VAL A 3 54.89 15.72 20.85
CA VAL A 3 53.50 16.04 20.51
C VAL A 3 52.69 16.12 21.79
N ASN A 4 51.69 17.01 21.85
CA ASN A 4 50.77 17.09 22.99
C ASN A 4 49.69 16.01 22.82
N THR A 5 49.74 14.95 23.63
CA THR A 5 48.77 13.86 23.54
C THR A 5 47.36 14.25 23.98
N ASP A 6 47.19 15.42 24.59
CA ASP A 6 45.88 15.85 25.07
C ASP A 6 45.04 16.55 23.99
N GLU A 7 45.70 17.00 22.91
CA GLU A 7 45.09 17.83 21.85
C GLU A 7 45.44 17.36 20.43
N ASP A 8 46.49 16.54 20.26
CA ASP A 8 46.88 16.04 18.95
C ASP A 8 45.99 14.85 18.54
N ALA A 9 45.09 15.09 17.58
CA ALA A 9 44.21 14.08 17.00
C ALA A 9 44.95 12.87 16.38
N LYS A 10 46.26 12.94 16.11
CA LYS A 10 47.07 11.79 15.64
C LYS A 10 47.75 11.02 16.78
N ASN A 11 47.74 11.56 17.99
CA ASN A 11 48.46 11.04 19.16
C ASN A 11 47.62 11.16 20.44
N CYS A 12 46.31 10.93 20.35
CA CYS A 12 45.36 11.28 21.40
C CYS A 12 45.38 10.29 22.56
N GLY A 13 45.88 10.74 23.72
CA GLY A 13 46.12 9.96 24.94
C GLY A 13 47.36 9.05 24.89
N SER A 14 47.88 8.76 23.69
CA SER A 14 49.15 8.05 23.50
C SER A 14 49.69 8.22 22.07
N CYS A 15 51.00 8.05 21.89
CA CYS A 15 51.64 8.11 20.57
C CYS A 15 51.02 7.10 19.60
N GLY A 16 50.63 7.59 18.41
CA GLY A 16 50.04 6.77 17.34
C GLY A 16 48.56 6.42 17.50
N LYS A 17 47.91 6.84 18.59
CA LYS A 17 46.46 6.66 18.76
C LYS A 17 45.72 7.81 18.07
N ALA A 18 45.49 7.65 16.77
CA ALA A 18 44.75 8.62 15.98
C ALA A 18 43.24 8.52 16.22
N CYS A 19 42.56 9.67 16.30
CA CYS A 19 41.11 9.74 16.34
C CYS A 19 40.50 9.43 14.97
N ALA A 20 39.28 8.88 14.97
CA ALA A 20 38.56 8.55 13.75
C ALA A 20 38.03 9.82 13.05
N ASN A 21 37.43 9.65 11.87
CA ASN A 21 36.84 10.77 11.14
C ASN A 21 35.74 11.45 11.96
N GLN A 22 35.70 12.79 11.92
CA GLN A 22 34.78 13.65 12.69
C GLN A 22 34.97 13.57 14.22
N GLN A 23 36.17 13.17 14.66
CA GLN A 23 36.57 13.25 16.06
C GLN A 23 37.73 14.24 16.23
N GLU A 24 37.77 14.87 17.40
CA GLU A 24 38.88 15.69 17.88
C GLU A 24 39.45 15.11 19.17
N CYS A 25 40.70 15.48 19.48
CA CYS A 25 41.31 15.07 20.73
C CYS A 25 41.06 16.12 21.81
N ASN A 26 40.37 15.72 22.88
CA ASN A 26 40.06 16.57 24.01
C ASN A 26 40.44 15.85 25.30
N GLY A 27 41.46 16.36 26.01
CA GLY A 27 41.95 15.77 27.25
C GLY A 27 42.45 14.32 27.09
N GLY A 28 43.04 14.02 25.93
CA GLY A 28 43.59 12.69 25.62
C GLY A 28 42.53 11.65 25.24
N LYS A 29 41.30 12.08 24.96
CA LYS A 29 40.20 11.23 24.46
C LYS A 29 39.73 11.73 23.09
N CYS A 30 39.43 10.78 22.22
CA CYS A 30 38.80 11.11 20.94
C CYS A 30 37.31 11.29 21.17
N GLU A 31 36.83 12.51 20.95
CA GLU A 31 35.45 12.92 21.12
C GLU A 31 34.90 13.40 19.79
N CYS A 32 33.60 13.26 19.56
CA CYS A 32 32.99 13.71 18.32
C CYS A 32 32.96 15.24 18.25
N THR A 33 33.19 15.78 17.06
CA THR A 33 33.11 17.22 16.84
C THR A 33 31.64 17.66 16.76
N GLY A 34 31.30 18.77 17.43
CA GLY A 34 29.94 19.34 17.40
C GLY A 34 28.92 18.49 18.13
N ASP A 35 27.66 18.54 17.69
CA ASP A 35 26.51 17.87 18.35
C ASP A 35 26.35 16.40 17.95
N LEU A 36 27.42 15.74 17.48
CA LEU A 36 27.39 14.34 17.07
C LEU A 36 27.58 13.41 18.29
N GLU A 37 26.85 12.30 18.32
CA GLU A 37 26.99 11.29 19.36
C GLU A 37 28.02 10.22 18.95
N LEU A 38 28.86 9.80 19.90
CA LEU A 38 29.82 8.73 19.67
C LEU A 38 29.15 7.36 19.79
N CYS A 39 28.75 6.80 18.65
CA CYS A 39 28.20 5.45 18.56
C CYS A 39 29.29 4.44 18.20
N SER A 40 29.81 3.75 19.23
CA SER A 40 30.99 2.88 19.14
C SER A 40 32.22 3.65 18.65
N ASN A 41 32.60 3.53 17.37
CA ASN A 41 33.76 4.21 16.77
C ASN A 41 33.35 5.21 15.67
N ALA A 42 32.07 5.53 15.54
CA ALA A 42 31.55 6.45 14.54
C ALA A 42 30.79 7.59 15.21
N CYS A 43 31.03 8.81 14.76
CA CYS A 43 30.23 9.97 15.13
C CYS A 43 29.00 10.01 14.24
N VAL A 44 27.83 9.94 14.85
CA VAL A 44 26.54 9.92 14.14
C VAL A 44 25.67 11.06 14.62
N ASN A 45 24.84 11.57 13.72
CA ASN A 45 23.86 12.58 14.08
C ASN A 45 22.57 11.85 14.46
N THR A 46 22.31 11.69 15.75
CA THR A 46 21.12 10.96 16.23
C THR A 46 19.80 11.68 15.97
N GLU A 47 19.86 12.94 15.52
CA GLU A 47 18.68 13.71 15.12
C GLU A 47 18.22 13.40 13.68
N THR A 48 19.10 12.81 12.86
CA THR A 48 18.87 12.64 11.41
C THR A 48 19.32 11.30 10.83
N ASP A 49 20.13 10.52 11.55
CA ASP A 49 20.59 9.20 11.10
C ASP A 49 19.50 8.14 11.35
N GLU A 50 18.90 7.64 10.27
CA GLU A 50 17.88 6.59 10.30
C GLU A 50 18.31 5.30 11.00
N LYS A 51 19.61 5.05 11.17
CA LYS A 51 20.13 3.86 11.87
C LYS A 51 20.41 4.12 13.36
N ASN A 52 20.37 5.37 13.80
CA ASN A 52 20.74 5.80 15.14
C ASN A 52 19.78 6.89 15.68
N CYS A 53 18.48 6.79 15.40
CA CYS A 53 17.53 7.87 15.61
C CYS A 53 17.12 8.03 17.08
N GLY A 54 17.60 9.11 17.71
CA GLY A 54 17.44 9.44 19.13
C GLY A 54 18.38 8.70 20.07
N SER A 55 19.06 7.65 19.60
CA SER A 55 20.15 6.98 20.33
C SER A 55 20.92 6.01 19.44
N CYS A 56 22.14 5.67 19.83
CA CYS A 56 22.96 4.67 19.14
C CYS A 56 22.24 3.34 18.94
N GLY A 57 22.20 2.86 17.69
CA GLY A 57 21.59 1.59 17.32
C GLY A 57 20.06 1.56 17.28
N LYS A 58 19.38 2.67 17.58
CA LYS A 58 17.93 2.80 17.41
C LYS A 58 17.59 3.09 15.95
N ALA A 59 17.52 2.03 15.14
CA ALA A 59 17.14 2.17 13.73
C ALA A 59 15.64 2.44 13.59
N CYS A 60 15.28 3.37 12.70
CA CYS A 60 13.91 3.57 12.28
C CYS A 60 13.41 2.40 11.42
N SER A 61 12.10 2.16 11.47
CA SER A 61 11.47 1.11 10.66
C SER A 61 11.51 1.50 9.18
N SER A 62 11.42 0.50 8.28
CA SER A 62 11.43 0.76 6.84
C SER A 62 10.28 1.70 6.43
N GLY A 63 10.61 2.80 5.76
CA GLY A 63 9.65 3.85 5.36
C GLY A 63 9.46 4.97 6.39
N GLN A 64 10.18 4.93 7.51
CA GLN A 64 10.34 6.05 8.43
C GLN A 64 11.62 6.83 8.11
N THR A 65 11.64 8.10 8.51
CA THR A 65 12.80 8.99 8.48
C THR A 65 13.12 9.44 9.90
N CYS A 66 14.37 9.77 10.18
CA CYS A 66 14.73 10.35 11.47
C CYS A 66 14.62 11.89 11.40
N GLU A 67 13.78 12.47 12.25
CA GLU A 67 13.61 13.91 12.34
C GLU A 67 13.51 14.32 13.81
N GLY A 68 14.48 15.11 14.29
CA GLY A 68 14.48 15.61 15.67
C GLY A 68 14.69 14.50 16.71
N GLY A 69 15.43 13.43 16.36
CA GLY A 69 15.70 12.30 17.26
C GLY A 69 14.54 11.31 17.38
N GLU A 70 13.46 11.53 16.64
CA GLU A 70 12.31 10.66 16.58
C GLU A 70 12.13 10.06 15.18
N CYS A 71 11.77 8.78 15.13
CA CYS A 71 11.41 8.15 13.87
C CYS A 71 10.03 8.65 13.47
N THR A 72 10.01 9.59 12.54
CA THR A 72 8.80 10.17 11.96
C THR A 72 8.54 9.56 10.58
N GLY A 73 7.36 9.80 10.02
CA GLY A 73 6.93 9.05 8.84
C GLY A 73 6.66 7.58 9.19
N GLY A 74 6.51 6.73 8.17
CA GLY A 74 5.90 5.41 8.34
C GLY A 74 4.38 5.45 8.57
N ASN A 75 3.78 6.64 8.51
CA ASN A 75 2.36 6.73 8.23
C ASN A 75 2.19 6.36 6.75
N THR A 76 2.07 5.07 6.48
CA THR A 76 1.63 4.51 5.20
C THR A 76 0.18 4.89 4.90
N THR A 77 -0.31 6.05 5.38
CA THR A 77 -1.56 6.60 4.88
C THR A 77 -1.33 6.73 3.38
N PRO A 78 -1.98 5.89 2.57
CA PRO A 78 -1.73 5.91 1.15
C PRO A 78 -2.04 7.32 0.66
N THR A 79 -1.26 7.83 -0.29
CA THR A 79 -1.56 9.12 -0.93
C THR A 79 -2.99 9.00 -1.49
N THR A 80 -3.94 9.54 -0.75
CA THR A 80 -5.37 9.30 -0.97
C THR A 80 -5.81 10.11 -2.17
N GLY A 81 -5.97 9.41 -3.29
CA GLY A 81 -6.88 9.81 -4.35
C GLY A 81 -6.54 11.13 -5.05
N CYS A 82 -7.50 11.55 -5.85
CA CYS A 82 -7.54 12.86 -6.46
C CYS A 82 -7.73 14.00 -5.45
N SER A 83 -6.88 15.03 -5.48
CA SER A 83 -6.96 16.19 -4.57
C SER A 83 -8.03 17.22 -4.99
N THR A 84 -8.37 17.30 -6.27
CA THR A 84 -9.42 18.18 -6.78
C THR A 84 -10.31 17.39 -7.72
N ILE A 85 -11.55 17.16 -7.29
CA ILE A 85 -12.52 16.33 -8.01
C ILE A 85 -13.44 17.24 -8.82
N THR A 86 -13.64 16.93 -10.10
CA THR A 86 -14.64 17.57 -10.97
C THR A 86 -15.68 16.54 -11.39
N GLU A 87 -16.86 16.95 -11.87
CA GLU A 87 -17.89 16.00 -12.31
C GLU A 87 -17.68 15.61 -13.78
N PHE A 88 -17.63 14.31 -14.08
CA PHE A 88 -17.95 13.80 -15.41
C PHE A 88 -19.48 13.78 -15.61
N GLY A 89 -20.20 13.34 -14.58
CA GLY A 89 -21.65 13.18 -14.58
C GLY A 89 -22.10 11.72 -14.69
N THR A 90 -23.33 11.53 -15.16
CA THR A 90 -23.99 10.22 -15.22
C THR A 90 -23.51 9.40 -16.43
N VAL A 91 -23.03 8.20 -16.16
CA VAL A 91 -22.63 7.19 -17.14
C VAL A 91 -23.84 6.33 -17.47
N SER A 92 -24.39 6.50 -18.67
CA SER A 92 -25.58 5.77 -19.13
C SER A 92 -25.26 4.47 -19.89
N SER A 93 -23.99 4.25 -20.20
CA SER A 93 -23.47 3.05 -20.85
C SER A 93 -22.03 2.80 -20.40
N THR A 94 -21.65 1.54 -20.17
CA THR A 94 -20.31 1.15 -19.75
C THR A 94 -19.22 1.76 -20.63
N ILE A 95 -18.25 2.42 -20.01
CA ILE A 95 -17.08 3.00 -20.68
C ILE A 95 -16.05 1.89 -20.87
N VAL A 96 -15.62 1.67 -22.11
CA VAL A 96 -14.66 0.61 -22.43
C VAL A 96 -13.28 1.22 -22.72
N VAL A 97 -12.32 0.94 -21.85
CA VAL A 97 -10.89 1.18 -22.12
C VAL A 97 -10.40 0.03 -22.99
N LYS A 98 -10.15 0.33 -24.26
CA LYS A 98 -9.78 -0.67 -25.27
C LYS A 98 -8.39 -1.25 -25.04
N ASN A 99 -8.14 -2.42 -25.63
CA ASN A 99 -6.87 -3.14 -25.49
C ASN A 99 -5.65 -2.22 -25.71
N GLY A 100 -4.74 -2.22 -24.74
CA GLY A 100 -3.51 -1.39 -24.74
C GLY A 100 -3.72 0.12 -24.56
N GLN A 101 -4.95 0.61 -24.47
CA GLN A 101 -5.24 2.03 -24.35
C GLN A 101 -5.17 2.51 -22.91
N THR A 102 -4.83 3.79 -22.74
CA THR A 102 -4.94 4.49 -21.45
C THR A 102 -6.15 5.40 -21.46
N TYR A 103 -6.97 5.31 -20.42
CA TYR A 103 -8.01 6.29 -20.11
C TYR A 103 -7.62 7.05 -18.85
N ASP A 104 -7.38 8.36 -18.99
CA ASP A 104 -7.16 9.28 -17.88
C ASP A 104 -8.46 10.02 -17.56
N GLY A 105 -9.05 9.70 -16.41
CA GLY A 105 -10.24 10.34 -15.89
C GLY A 105 -10.03 11.78 -15.45
N GLN A 106 -8.77 12.23 -15.32
CA GLN A 106 -8.41 13.59 -14.90
C GLN A 106 -9.11 14.00 -13.60
N CYS A 107 -9.22 13.06 -12.66
CA CYS A 107 -9.89 13.24 -11.40
C CYS A 107 -11.37 13.62 -11.51
N LYS A 108 -12.03 13.15 -12.57
CA LYS A 108 -13.47 13.30 -12.72
C LYS A 108 -14.22 12.23 -11.94
N ARG A 109 -15.40 12.62 -11.44
CA ARG A 109 -16.38 11.78 -10.78
C ARG A 109 -17.40 11.24 -11.77
N PHE A 110 -17.51 9.92 -11.82
CA PHE A 110 -18.41 9.15 -12.67
C PHE A 110 -19.45 8.48 -11.77
N ARG A 111 -20.73 8.62 -12.12
CA ARG A 111 -21.85 7.96 -11.41
C ARG A 111 -22.60 7.10 -12.39
N ALA A 112 -22.95 5.89 -12.01
CA ALA A 112 -23.78 5.02 -12.85
C ALA A 112 -25.19 5.61 -13.01
N ASP A 113 -25.78 5.41 -14.18
CA ASP A 113 -27.22 5.57 -14.38
C ASP A 113 -27.93 4.36 -13.73
N PRO A 114 -28.76 4.55 -12.68
CA PRO A 114 -29.36 3.44 -11.94
C PRO A 114 -30.27 2.58 -12.80
N ASP A 115 -30.93 3.15 -13.80
CA ASP A 115 -31.88 2.43 -14.66
C ASP A 115 -31.19 1.64 -15.78
N LYS A 116 -29.92 1.96 -16.10
CA LYS A 116 -29.21 1.38 -17.25
C LYS A 116 -28.03 0.49 -16.88
N LEU A 117 -27.34 0.84 -15.80
CA LEU A 117 -26.17 0.14 -15.29
C LEU A 117 -26.45 -0.52 -13.96
N GLY A 118 -27.11 0.17 -13.03
CA GLY A 118 -27.42 -0.37 -11.71
C GLY A 118 -27.32 0.67 -10.61
N ASP A 119 -28.03 0.41 -9.52
CA ASP A 119 -28.18 1.31 -8.37
C ASP A 119 -27.10 1.12 -7.30
N GLY A 120 -26.20 0.14 -7.48
CA GLY A 120 -25.15 -0.19 -6.52
C GLY A 120 -25.60 -1.05 -5.35
N SER A 121 -26.83 -1.60 -5.38
CA SER A 121 -27.29 -2.58 -4.40
C SER A 121 -26.61 -3.95 -4.60
N GLN A 122 -26.97 -4.95 -3.79
CA GLN A 122 -26.55 -6.35 -4.00
C GLN A 122 -27.39 -7.09 -5.07
N ALA A 123 -28.14 -6.36 -5.90
CA ALA A 123 -28.85 -6.96 -7.02
C ALA A 123 -27.85 -7.53 -8.04
N GLU A 124 -28.03 -8.81 -8.37
CA GLU A 124 -27.25 -9.52 -9.37
C GLU A 124 -27.46 -8.96 -10.79
N GLY A 125 -26.40 -8.94 -11.61
CA GLY A 125 -26.49 -8.62 -13.03
C GLY A 125 -26.44 -7.12 -13.38
N GLN A 126 -26.05 -6.28 -12.43
CA GLN A 126 -25.67 -4.89 -12.74
C GLN A 126 -24.49 -4.84 -13.71
N LYS A 127 -24.38 -3.74 -14.45
CA LYS A 127 -23.29 -3.51 -15.41
C LYS A 127 -22.20 -2.66 -14.77
N PRO A 128 -20.94 -2.89 -15.16
CA PRO A 128 -19.85 -2.06 -14.67
C PRO A 128 -19.93 -0.65 -15.28
N VAL A 129 -19.40 0.32 -14.54
CA VAL A 129 -19.14 1.68 -15.05
C VAL A 129 -18.01 1.64 -16.08
N PHE A 130 -16.96 0.85 -15.79
CA PHE A 130 -15.81 0.67 -16.70
C PHE A 130 -15.54 -0.80 -17.01
N ILE A 131 -15.21 -1.09 -18.27
CA ILE A 131 -14.49 -2.30 -18.66
C ILE A 131 -13.09 -1.89 -19.10
N VAL A 132 -12.06 -2.51 -18.52
CA VAL A 132 -10.67 -2.35 -18.95
C VAL A 132 -10.23 -3.64 -19.64
N GLU A 133 -10.07 -3.56 -20.95
CA GLU A 133 -9.58 -4.68 -21.76
C GLU A 133 -8.08 -4.91 -21.56
N ASN A 134 -7.58 -6.07 -22.01
CA ASN A 134 -6.20 -6.51 -21.80
C ASN A 134 -5.19 -5.46 -22.26
N GLY A 135 -4.10 -5.28 -21.52
CA GLY A 135 -3.12 -4.21 -21.71
C GLY A 135 -3.63 -2.80 -21.38
N GLY A 136 -4.91 -2.62 -21.07
CA GLY A 136 -5.50 -1.32 -20.80
C GLY A 136 -5.05 -0.72 -19.47
N LYS A 137 -5.05 0.61 -19.41
CA LYS A 137 -4.74 1.40 -18.21
C LYS A 137 -5.88 2.36 -17.90
N LEU A 138 -6.36 2.39 -16.66
CA LEU A 138 -7.33 3.38 -16.18
C LEU A 138 -6.68 4.17 -15.06
N ILE A 139 -6.67 5.50 -15.16
CA ILE A 139 -6.01 6.36 -14.18
C ILE A 139 -6.88 7.54 -13.76
N ASN A 140 -6.73 8.00 -12.52
CA ASN A 140 -7.34 9.23 -11.99
C ASN A 140 -8.87 9.27 -12.14
N VAL A 141 -9.55 8.22 -11.71
CA VAL A 141 -11.01 8.10 -11.78
C VAL A 141 -11.60 8.06 -10.39
N VAL A 142 -12.69 8.82 -10.20
CA VAL A 142 -13.52 8.74 -8.99
C VAL A 142 -14.87 8.13 -9.39
N LEU A 143 -15.25 7.01 -8.77
CA LEU A 143 -16.59 6.43 -8.87
C LEU A 143 -17.40 6.90 -7.65
N GLY A 144 -18.46 7.66 -7.93
CA GLY A 144 -19.43 8.09 -6.93
C GLY A 144 -20.69 7.24 -6.97
N ALA A 145 -21.49 7.29 -5.89
CA ALA A 145 -22.77 6.56 -5.83
C ALA A 145 -23.79 7.05 -6.89
N PRO A 146 -24.55 6.16 -7.53
CA PRO A 146 -24.37 4.70 -7.49
C PRO A 146 -23.16 4.28 -8.34
N ALA A 147 -22.40 3.29 -7.86
CA ALA A 147 -21.24 2.77 -8.58
C ALA A 147 -21.55 1.47 -9.37
N ALA A 148 -22.81 1.01 -9.37
CA ALA A 148 -23.27 -0.22 -10.02
C ALA A 148 -22.34 -1.42 -9.74
N ASP A 149 -21.91 -2.17 -10.77
CA ASP A 149 -20.92 -3.27 -10.66
C ASP A 149 -19.48 -2.75 -10.95
N GLY A 150 -19.19 -1.53 -10.50
CA GLY A 150 -17.85 -0.94 -10.44
C GLY A 150 -17.03 -1.04 -11.73
N ILE A 151 -15.87 -1.69 -11.64
CA ILE A 151 -14.91 -1.87 -12.75
C ILE A 151 -14.72 -3.35 -13.06
N HIS A 152 -14.86 -3.73 -14.33
CA HIS A 152 -14.50 -5.06 -14.81
C HIS A 152 -13.14 -5.03 -15.50
N THR A 153 -12.23 -5.90 -15.08
CA THR A 153 -10.93 -6.07 -15.72
C THR A 153 -10.92 -7.36 -16.54
N LYS A 154 -10.30 -7.29 -17.73
CA LYS A 154 -10.22 -8.41 -18.67
C LYS A 154 -8.77 -8.61 -19.09
N GLY A 155 -8.13 -9.66 -18.59
CA GLY A 155 -6.73 -9.93 -18.89
C GLY A 155 -5.80 -9.15 -17.96
N SER A 156 -4.64 -8.74 -18.48
CA SER A 156 -3.67 -7.98 -17.71
C SER A 156 -3.95 -6.49 -17.81
N VAL A 157 -4.17 -5.80 -16.71
CA VAL A 157 -4.54 -4.37 -16.71
C VAL A 157 -3.82 -3.60 -15.62
N THR A 158 -3.75 -2.28 -15.76
CA THR A 158 -3.22 -1.39 -14.72
C THR A 158 -4.27 -0.34 -14.33
N LEU A 159 -4.50 -0.20 -13.04
CA LEU A 159 -5.35 0.80 -12.44
C LEU A 159 -4.48 1.69 -11.54
N GLU A 160 -4.61 3.00 -11.67
CA GLU A 160 -3.83 3.95 -10.88
C GLU A 160 -4.71 5.05 -10.33
N ASN A 161 -4.61 5.33 -9.02
CA ASN A 161 -5.33 6.43 -8.40
C ASN A 161 -6.86 6.36 -8.68
N ILE A 162 -7.48 5.22 -8.33
CA ILE A 162 -8.91 5.00 -8.49
C ILE A 162 -9.59 5.11 -7.13
N THR A 163 -10.62 5.95 -7.02
CA THR A 163 -11.39 6.15 -5.80
C THR A 163 -12.82 5.67 -5.98
N TRP A 164 -13.27 4.75 -5.15
CA TRP A 164 -14.69 4.41 -4.97
C TRP A 164 -15.19 5.09 -3.71
N GLU A 165 -16.00 6.13 -3.87
CA GLU A 165 -16.56 6.89 -2.74
C GLU A 165 -17.66 6.11 -2.02
N ASP A 166 -18.33 5.23 -2.74
CA ASP A 166 -19.33 4.28 -2.24
C ASP A 166 -19.26 3.08 -3.16
N ILE A 167 -18.96 1.90 -2.61
CA ILE A 167 -18.87 0.68 -3.39
C ILE A 167 -20.29 0.26 -3.75
N GLY A 168 -20.49 -0.18 -5.00
CA GLY A 168 -21.78 -0.73 -5.44
C GLY A 168 -21.90 -2.20 -5.07
N GLU A 169 -22.25 -3.04 -6.04
CA GLU A 169 -22.28 -4.50 -5.84
C GLU A 169 -20.89 -5.03 -5.49
N ASP A 170 -19.90 -4.60 -6.30
CA ASP A 170 -18.45 -4.78 -6.15
C ASP A 170 -17.73 -3.48 -6.53
N ALA A 171 -16.51 -3.25 -6.01
CA ALA A 171 -15.68 -2.14 -6.48
C ALA A 171 -15.01 -2.51 -7.81
N MET A 172 -14.38 -3.69 -7.87
CA MET A 172 -13.78 -4.21 -9.09
C MET A 172 -13.82 -5.74 -9.15
N THR A 173 -14.10 -6.25 -10.34
CA THR A 173 -14.17 -7.67 -10.64
C THR A 173 -13.17 -8.07 -11.74
N ILE A 174 -12.30 -9.05 -11.45
CA ILE A 174 -11.40 -9.66 -12.43
C ILE A 174 -12.14 -10.75 -13.21
N LYS A 175 -12.53 -10.46 -14.46
CA LYS A 175 -13.40 -11.32 -15.27
C LYS A 175 -12.63 -12.31 -16.15
N GLU A 176 -11.42 -11.97 -16.56
CA GLU A 176 -10.60 -12.82 -17.46
C GLU A 176 -9.17 -12.92 -16.94
N SER A 177 -8.50 -14.03 -17.25
CA SER A 177 -7.21 -14.35 -16.65
C SER A 177 -6.08 -13.40 -17.06
N GLY A 178 -5.29 -12.94 -16.08
CA GLY A 178 -4.17 -12.06 -16.32
C GLY A 178 -3.55 -11.47 -15.05
N THR A 179 -2.71 -10.46 -15.22
CA THR A 179 -2.12 -9.70 -14.10
C THR A 179 -2.82 -8.35 -13.95
N VAL A 180 -3.49 -8.15 -12.83
CA VAL A 180 -4.14 -6.88 -12.48
C VAL A 180 -3.25 -6.15 -11.48
N ILE A 181 -2.87 -4.92 -11.81
CA ILE A 181 -2.11 -4.03 -10.93
C ILE A 181 -3.01 -2.87 -10.54
N LEU A 182 -3.20 -2.64 -9.24
CA LEU A 182 -3.90 -1.48 -8.69
C LEU A 182 -2.94 -0.73 -7.76
N ASN A 183 -2.58 0.50 -8.12
CA ASN A 183 -1.67 1.32 -7.33
C ASN A 183 -2.32 2.67 -6.98
N GLY A 184 -2.36 3.02 -5.69
CA GLY A 184 -3.00 4.27 -5.28
C GLY A 184 -4.52 4.18 -5.26
N GLY A 185 -5.14 5.14 -4.57
CA GLY A 185 -6.59 5.27 -4.52
C GLY A 185 -7.23 4.71 -3.25
N SER A 186 -8.54 4.58 -3.28
CA SER A 186 -9.32 4.15 -2.11
C SER A 186 -10.66 3.55 -2.45
N ALA A 187 -11.22 2.74 -1.56
CA ALA A 187 -12.59 2.26 -1.65
C ALA A 187 -13.24 2.21 -0.27
N LYS A 188 -14.53 2.54 -0.17
CA LYS A 188 -15.26 2.46 1.09
C LYS A 188 -16.73 2.10 0.93
N ASN A 189 -17.33 1.61 2.02
CA ASN A 189 -18.76 1.30 2.13
C ASN A 189 -19.21 0.17 1.18
N GLY A 190 -18.53 -0.97 1.18
CA GLY A 190 -19.03 -2.17 0.50
C GLY A 190 -20.02 -2.93 1.38
N GLU A 191 -21.08 -3.50 0.81
CA GLU A 191 -21.97 -4.38 1.58
C GLU A 191 -21.36 -5.79 1.77
N ASP A 192 -20.63 -6.31 0.78
CA ASP A 192 -19.96 -7.62 0.89
C ASP A 192 -18.47 -7.54 0.50
N LYS A 193 -18.11 -7.42 -0.78
CA LYS A 193 -16.71 -7.52 -1.20
C LYS A 193 -16.23 -6.25 -1.91
N VAL A 194 -15.00 -5.84 -1.64
CA VAL A 194 -14.37 -4.74 -2.39
C VAL A 194 -13.89 -5.27 -3.75
N PHE A 195 -13.11 -6.35 -3.74
CA PHE A 195 -12.52 -6.91 -4.96
C PHE A 195 -12.91 -8.38 -5.17
N GLN A 196 -13.51 -8.67 -6.32
CA GLN A 196 -13.90 -10.01 -6.73
C GLN A 196 -12.93 -10.56 -7.78
N ILE A 197 -12.50 -11.82 -7.63
CA ILE A 197 -11.63 -12.51 -8.58
C ILE A 197 -12.39 -13.71 -9.16
N ASN A 198 -12.79 -13.61 -10.43
CA ASN A 198 -13.57 -14.64 -11.13
C ASN A 198 -12.76 -15.48 -12.12
N ALA A 199 -11.46 -15.22 -12.26
CA ALA A 199 -10.56 -15.93 -13.17
C ALA A 199 -9.17 -16.13 -12.52
N VAL A 200 -8.36 -17.03 -13.08
CA VAL A 200 -6.94 -17.19 -12.70
C VAL A 200 -6.24 -15.85 -12.83
N ALA A 201 -5.74 -15.30 -11.72
CA ALA A 201 -5.16 -13.98 -11.72
C ALA A 201 -3.90 -13.88 -10.86
N THR A 202 -3.03 -12.96 -11.25
CA THR A 202 -2.09 -12.34 -10.32
C THR A 202 -2.63 -10.94 -10.02
N PHE A 203 -3.11 -10.71 -8.79
CA PHE A 203 -3.61 -9.41 -8.37
C PHE A 203 -2.58 -8.74 -7.45
N ARG A 204 -2.10 -7.57 -7.87
CA ARG A 204 -1.15 -6.76 -7.11
C ARG A 204 -1.83 -5.46 -6.74
N ILE A 205 -1.96 -5.20 -5.45
CA ILE A 205 -2.51 -3.97 -4.92
C ILE A 205 -1.49 -3.29 -4.02
N SER A 206 -1.26 -2.00 -4.25
CA SER A 206 -0.33 -1.23 -3.44
C SER A 206 -0.78 0.20 -3.19
N ASN A 207 -0.33 0.79 -2.08
CA ASN A 207 -0.64 2.17 -1.72
C ASN A 207 -2.15 2.43 -1.78
N PHE A 208 -2.96 1.54 -1.20
CA PHE A 208 -4.43 1.60 -1.31
C PHE A 208 -5.08 1.67 0.06
N LYS A 209 -6.13 2.50 0.20
CA LYS A 209 -6.94 2.58 1.42
C LYS A 209 -8.30 1.94 1.24
N ALA A 210 -8.64 0.98 2.08
CA ALA A 210 -9.95 0.34 2.09
C ALA A 210 -10.60 0.44 3.46
N GLN A 211 -11.89 0.80 3.51
CA GLN A 211 -12.61 0.92 4.77
C GLN A 211 -14.05 0.42 4.63
N LYS A 212 -14.53 -0.34 5.61
CA LYS A 212 -15.95 -0.73 5.74
C LYS A 212 -16.45 -1.55 4.56
N ALA A 213 -16.20 -2.86 4.61
CA ALA A 213 -16.78 -3.86 3.72
C ALA A 213 -16.84 -5.22 4.40
N GLY A 214 -17.52 -6.22 3.83
CA GLY A 214 -17.44 -7.58 4.36
C GLY A 214 -16.05 -8.21 4.19
N LYS A 215 -15.50 -8.14 2.97
CA LYS A 215 -14.18 -8.68 2.61
C LYS A 215 -13.43 -7.69 1.73
N PHE A 216 -12.12 -7.59 1.92
CA PHE A 216 -11.30 -6.81 1.01
C PHE A 216 -11.12 -7.51 -0.35
N ILE A 217 -10.77 -8.80 -0.36
CA ILE A 217 -10.60 -9.58 -1.60
C ILE A 217 -11.28 -10.94 -1.46
N ARG A 218 -12.11 -11.30 -2.44
CA ARG A 218 -12.74 -12.62 -2.56
C ARG A 218 -12.37 -13.27 -3.89
N GLN A 219 -11.72 -14.43 -3.83
CA GLN A 219 -11.74 -15.35 -4.97
C GLN A 219 -13.12 -15.97 -5.11
N ASN A 220 -13.63 -16.18 -6.32
CA ASN A 220 -14.97 -16.73 -6.52
C ASN A 220 -15.21 -18.03 -5.74
N GLY A 221 -16.35 -18.12 -5.08
CA GLY A 221 -16.66 -19.20 -4.15
C GLY A 221 -16.71 -20.57 -4.80
N GLY A 222 -16.17 -21.57 -4.11
CA GLY A 222 -16.10 -22.95 -4.59
C GLY A 222 -15.10 -23.19 -5.72
N THR A 223 -14.44 -22.15 -6.23
CA THR A 223 -13.44 -22.31 -7.28
C THR A 223 -12.09 -22.75 -6.72
N THR A 224 -11.39 -23.62 -7.46
CA THR A 224 -10.12 -24.24 -7.03
C THR A 224 -8.93 -23.82 -7.89
N TYR A 225 -9.14 -22.92 -8.85
CA TYR A 225 -8.04 -22.39 -9.64
C TYR A 225 -7.09 -21.57 -8.76
N LYS A 226 -5.84 -21.46 -9.20
CA LYS A 226 -4.82 -20.69 -8.49
C LYS A 226 -4.96 -19.21 -8.78
N THR A 227 -4.93 -18.40 -7.72
CA THR A 227 -4.76 -16.95 -7.77
C THR A 227 -3.62 -16.54 -6.85
N GLN A 228 -2.87 -15.53 -7.26
CA GLN A 228 -1.79 -14.95 -6.46
C GLN A 228 -2.14 -13.52 -6.09
N VAL A 229 -2.24 -13.24 -4.80
CA VAL A 229 -2.57 -11.91 -4.28
C VAL A 229 -1.34 -11.30 -3.62
N PHE A 230 -1.01 -10.06 -3.98
CA PHE A 230 0.04 -9.26 -3.37
C PHE A 230 -0.56 -7.95 -2.87
N ILE A 231 -0.45 -7.69 -1.57
CA ILE A 231 -0.95 -6.51 -0.87
C ILE A 231 0.27 -5.81 -0.27
N ASP A 232 0.56 -4.57 -0.66
CA ASP A 232 1.72 -3.83 -0.17
C ASP A 232 1.38 -2.38 0.19
N LYS A 233 1.82 -1.88 1.34
CA LYS A 233 1.61 -0.46 1.72
C LYS A 233 0.13 -0.05 1.72
N CYS A 234 -0.75 -0.94 2.16
CA CYS A 234 -2.16 -0.65 2.26
C CYS A 234 -2.56 -0.19 3.67
N ASP A 235 -3.73 0.44 3.75
CA ASP A 235 -4.43 0.75 4.99
C ASP A 235 -5.84 0.14 4.87
N ILE A 236 -6.10 -0.93 5.63
CA ILE A 236 -7.29 -1.76 5.49
C ILE A 236 -8.01 -1.83 6.83
N SER A 237 -9.19 -1.21 6.94
CA SER A 237 -9.95 -1.22 8.19
C SER A 237 -11.39 -1.63 8.03
N ASP A 238 -11.98 -2.09 9.13
CA ASP A 238 -13.42 -2.33 9.27
C ASP A 238 -13.91 -3.35 8.23
N MET A 239 -13.26 -4.52 8.20
CA MET A 239 -13.69 -5.64 7.37
C MET A 239 -14.52 -6.61 8.22
N ASP A 240 -15.79 -6.86 7.88
CA ASP A 240 -16.66 -7.69 8.71
C ASP A 240 -16.19 -9.15 8.79
N GLU A 241 -15.44 -9.62 7.79
CA GLU A 241 -15.00 -11.01 7.68
C GLU A 241 -13.47 -11.15 7.51
N ALA A 242 -12.90 -10.68 6.40
CA ALA A 242 -11.49 -10.95 6.09
C ALA A 242 -10.82 -9.99 5.11
N ILE A 243 -9.48 -9.98 5.10
CA ILE A 243 -8.70 -9.30 4.06
C ILE A 243 -8.68 -10.12 2.76
N PHE A 244 -8.43 -11.44 2.83
CA PHE A 244 -8.51 -12.30 1.65
C PHE A 244 -9.16 -13.65 1.96
N ARG A 245 -10.17 -14.01 1.15
CA ARG A 245 -10.84 -15.31 1.22
C ARG A 245 -10.76 -16.07 -0.09
N THR A 246 -10.41 -17.36 0.02
CA THR A 246 -10.40 -18.31 -1.10
C THR A 246 -10.88 -19.69 -0.63
N ASP A 247 -11.37 -20.51 -1.56
CA ASP A 247 -11.63 -21.93 -1.33
C ASP A 247 -10.60 -22.83 -2.07
N SER A 248 -9.62 -22.21 -2.72
CA SER A 248 -8.55 -22.89 -3.45
C SER A 248 -7.36 -23.19 -2.55
N SER A 249 -6.98 -24.46 -2.45
CA SER A 249 -5.78 -24.89 -1.72
C SER A 249 -4.46 -24.44 -2.35
N THR A 250 -4.50 -23.92 -3.58
CA THR A 250 -3.30 -23.53 -4.34
C THR A 250 -3.10 -22.02 -4.45
N SER A 251 -4.10 -21.24 -4.05
CA SER A 251 -4.02 -19.77 -4.05
C SER A 251 -3.10 -19.28 -2.94
N THR A 252 -2.45 -18.15 -3.19
CA THR A 252 -1.41 -17.57 -2.32
C THR A 252 -1.69 -16.11 -2.02
N VAL A 253 -1.26 -15.65 -0.84
CA VAL A 253 -1.31 -14.24 -0.45
C VAL A 253 0.03 -13.80 0.14
N SER A 254 0.51 -12.64 -0.31
CA SER A 254 1.62 -11.91 0.28
C SER A 254 1.12 -10.56 0.76
N MET A 255 1.21 -10.27 2.05
CA MET A 255 0.82 -8.98 2.62
C MET A 255 2.02 -8.33 3.31
N THR A 256 2.43 -7.16 2.84
CA THR A 256 3.62 -6.47 3.34
C THR A 256 3.38 -4.99 3.63
N ASN A 257 4.08 -4.44 4.62
CA ASN A 257 4.06 -3.01 4.94
C ASN A 257 2.64 -2.43 5.11
N THR A 258 1.68 -3.27 5.50
CA THR A 258 0.25 -2.94 5.47
C THR A 258 -0.27 -2.76 6.88
N ARG A 259 -0.99 -1.66 7.11
CA ARG A 259 -1.68 -1.45 8.37
C ARG A 259 -3.10 -1.97 8.27
N TYR A 260 -3.60 -2.54 9.37
CA TYR A 260 -4.97 -3.03 9.42
C TYR A 260 -5.60 -2.82 10.79
N HIS A 261 -6.92 -2.64 10.81
CA HIS A 261 -7.70 -2.45 12.04
C HIS A 261 -9.08 -3.08 11.90
N ASN A 262 -9.61 -3.66 12.99
CA ASN A 262 -10.98 -4.18 13.04
C ASN A 262 -11.32 -5.10 11.85
N ILE A 263 -10.59 -6.22 11.75
CA ILE A 263 -10.83 -7.28 10.77
C ILE A 263 -11.53 -8.42 11.51
N GLY A 264 -12.69 -8.83 11.03
CA GLY A 264 -13.60 -9.77 11.71
C GLY A 264 -12.99 -11.13 12.03
N ASP A 265 -13.30 -12.14 11.21
CA ASP A 265 -12.96 -13.53 11.52
C ASP A 265 -11.45 -13.82 11.45
N SER A 266 -10.76 -13.32 10.41
CA SER A 266 -9.33 -13.54 10.20
C SER A 266 -8.77 -12.63 9.10
N LEU A 267 -7.46 -12.36 9.10
CA LEU A 267 -6.81 -11.72 7.96
C LEU A 267 -7.01 -12.54 6.68
N PHE A 268 -6.85 -13.87 6.76
CA PHE A 268 -6.94 -14.77 5.62
C PHE A 268 -7.81 -15.98 5.94
N ILE A 269 -8.71 -16.32 5.02
CA ILE A 269 -9.64 -17.45 5.13
C ILE A 269 -9.44 -18.40 3.94
N GLY A 270 -9.25 -19.68 4.24
CA GLY A 270 -9.10 -20.76 3.27
C GLY A 270 -7.76 -20.79 2.51
N VAL A 271 -6.83 -19.89 2.86
CA VAL A 271 -5.44 -19.95 2.36
C VAL A 271 -4.63 -20.93 3.21
N SER A 272 -3.95 -21.88 2.58
CA SER A 272 -3.05 -22.80 3.28
C SER A 272 -1.88 -22.05 3.92
N SER A 273 -1.42 -22.47 5.10
CA SER A 273 -0.36 -21.77 5.84
C SER A 273 0.94 -21.57 5.05
N GLY A 274 1.35 -22.58 4.27
CA GLY A 274 2.52 -22.48 3.37
C GLY A 274 2.36 -21.53 2.18
N ASN A 275 1.14 -21.03 1.95
CA ASN A 275 0.80 -20.11 0.86
C ASN A 275 0.61 -18.67 1.35
N ILE A 276 0.90 -18.40 2.62
CA ILE A 276 0.80 -17.08 3.24
C ILE A 276 2.21 -16.53 3.46
N THR A 277 2.47 -15.32 2.98
CA THR A 277 3.67 -14.54 3.27
C THR A 277 3.28 -13.22 3.93
N GLN A 278 3.90 -12.87 5.05
CA GLN A 278 3.65 -11.62 5.75
C GLN A 278 4.95 -10.98 6.25
N SER A 279 5.07 -9.66 6.12
CA SER A 279 6.17 -8.90 6.74
C SER A 279 5.79 -7.45 6.98
N ASN A 280 6.28 -6.87 8.09
CA ASN A 280 6.10 -5.44 8.41
C ASN A 280 4.63 -4.96 8.40
N ASN A 281 3.68 -5.83 8.73
CA ASN A 281 2.28 -5.42 8.85
C ASN A 281 2.03 -4.94 10.28
N THR A 282 1.18 -3.93 10.43
CA THR A 282 0.90 -3.30 11.71
C THR A 282 -0.59 -3.30 11.98
N SER A 283 -1.04 -4.08 12.98
CA SER A 283 -2.36 -3.85 13.56
C SER A 283 -2.34 -2.55 14.32
N TYR A 284 -3.37 -1.73 14.18
CA TYR A 284 -3.62 -0.56 15.04
C TYR A 284 -5.02 -0.63 15.61
#